data_AF-A0A534PSX4-F1
#
_entry.id   AF-A0A534PSX4-F1
#
_cell.length_a   1.000
_cell.length_b   1.000
_cell.length_c   1.000
_cell.angle_alpha   90.00
_cell.angle_beta   90.00
_cell.angle_gamma   90.00
#
_symmetry.space_group_name_H-M   'P 1'
#
loop_
_entity.id
_entity.type
_entity.pdbx_description
1 polymer ?
#
loop_
_entity_poly.entity_id
_entity_poly.type
_entity_poly.pdbx_seq_one_letter_code
_entity_poly.pdbx_strand_id
1 'polypeptide(L)'
;MPRRFATGFAALAGLAFGLLGSEMTFGQLRPERGGAAAVLYSIELRNASGDLLASPMLVGEEGRPVHLNMLAEEHSDPLQMSLDLDPRSQGGDNICLGYRLSIDDGFAHSGRIGVSYGKERSVRLGRSLRLSLVVARAHSKDFDRLLQRLRRPAA
;
A
#
# COMPACT_ATOMS: atom_id res chain seq x y z
N MET A 1 64.62 -22.99 11.19
CA MET A 1 63.86 -24.25 11.44
C MET A 1 63.34 -24.20 12.87
N PRO A 2 62.13 -24.69 13.26
CA PRO A 2 60.92 -25.19 12.56
C PRO A 2 59.67 -24.29 12.82
N ARG A 3 58.60 -24.23 11.99
CA ARG A 3 57.36 -25.06 11.97
C ARG A 3 56.70 -25.17 13.37
N ARG A 4 55.40 -24.96 13.64
CA ARG A 4 54.16 -24.97 12.84
C ARG A 4 52.94 -24.93 13.80
N PHE A 5 51.77 -24.51 13.29
CA PHE A 5 50.39 -24.84 13.76
C PHE A 5 49.95 -24.30 15.13
N ALA A 6 48.69 -23.93 15.39
CA ALA A 6 47.46 -23.69 14.64
C ALA A 6 46.42 -23.22 15.68
N THR A 7 45.30 -22.63 15.20
CA THR A 7 43.96 -22.61 15.87
C THR A 7 43.88 -21.90 17.24
N GLY A 8 43.22 -20.77 17.42
CA GLY A 8 41.85 -20.43 17.00
C GLY A 8 40.85 -21.04 17.99
N PHE A 9 40.34 -20.28 18.97
CA PHE A 9 39.08 -20.56 19.68
C PHE A 9 38.68 -19.34 20.53
N ALA A 10 37.37 -19.07 20.56
CA ALA A 10 36.69 -18.09 21.42
C ALA A 10 36.68 -16.61 20.98
N ALA A 11 36.04 -16.34 19.84
CA ALA A 11 35.04 -15.26 19.77
C ALA A 11 33.85 -15.71 18.88
N LEU A 12 33.42 -16.96 19.10
CA LEU A 12 32.31 -17.65 18.44
C LEU A 12 31.15 -17.77 19.43
N ALA A 13 30.65 -16.64 19.94
CA ALA A 13 29.48 -16.61 20.83
C ALA A 13 28.50 -15.46 20.54
N GLY A 14 28.59 -14.82 19.37
CA GLY A 14 27.69 -13.74 18.96
C GLY A 14 27.18 -13.84 17.53
N LEU A 15 27.38 -14.97 16.85
CA LEU A 15 27.07 -15.15 15.42
C LEU A 15 26.22 -16.40 15.13
N ALA A 16 25.44 -16.85 16.11
CA ALA A 16 24.55 -18.01 15.98
C ALA A 16 23.05 -17.67 15.95
N PHE A 17 22.66 -16.39 16.05
CA PHE A 17 21.26 -15.95 15.99
C PHE A 17 20.93 -14.98 14.84
N GLY A 18 21.84 -14.83 13.87
CA GLY A 18 21.64 -13.93 12.72
C GLY A 18 21.15 -14.59 11.43
N LEU A 19 21.12 -15.92 11.36
CA LEU A 19 20.86 -16.65 10.10
C LEU A 19 19.58 -17.51 10.09
N LEU A 20 18.85 -17.60 11.21
CA LEU A 20 17.58 -18.34 11.30
C LEU A 20 16.35 -17.43 11.53
N GLY A 21 16.56 -16.13 11.70
CA GLY A 21 15.48 -15.16 12.00
C GLY A 21 15.11 -14.21 10.86
N SER A 22 15.78 -14.28 9.71
CA SER A 22 15.46 -13.41 8.56
C SER A 22 14.39 -14.01 7.64
N GLU A 23 14.06 -15.30 7.76
CA GLU A 23 13.04 -15.94 6.93
C GLU A 23 11.59 -15.68 7.41
N MET A 24 11.38 -15.15 8.62
CA MET A 24 10.04 -14.85 9.15
C MET A 24 9.62 -13.38 9.02
N THR A 25 10.56 -12.45 8.80
CA THR A 25 10.23 -11.00 8.76
C THR A 25 10.07 -10.47 7.33
N PHE A 26 10.66 -11.16 6.35
CA PHE A 26 10.42 -10.91 4.94
C PHE A 26 10.05 -12.25 4.33
N GLY A 27 8.75 -12.57 4.37
CA GLY A 27 8.22 -13.69 3.62
C GLY A 27 8.83 -13.66 2.23
N GLN A 28 9.48 -14.76 1.86
CA GLN A 28 10.23 -14.91 0.62
C GLN A 28 9.45 -14.21 -0.51
N LEU A 29 9.96 -13.08 -1.00
CA LEU A 29 9.68 -12.62 -2.35
C LEU A 29 10.33 -13.63 -3.28
N ARG A 30 9.74 -14.83 -3.35
CA ARG A 30 10.01 -15.74 -4.46
C ARG A 30 9.60 -14.94 -5.69
N PRO A 31 10.50 -14.74 -6.66
CA PRO A 31 10.05 -14.45 -8.00
C PRO A 31 9.44 -15.76 -8.50
N GLU A 32 8.20 -16.02 -8.11
CA GLU A 32 7.33 -16.93 -8.84
C GLU A 32 7.34 -16.39 -10.26
N ARG A 33 7.90 -17.16 -11.20
CA ARG A 33 7.73 -16.94 -12.63
C ARG A 33 6.23 -17.15 -12.91
N GLY A 34 5.45 -16.10 -12.67
CA GLY A 34 3.98 -16.14 -12.57
C GLY A 34 3.37 -15.20 -11.51
N GLY A 35 4.18 -14.47 -10.74
CA GLY A 35 3.71 -13.56 -9.68
C GLY A 35 2.79 -12.44 -10.17
N ALA A 36 1.76 -12.13 -9.38
CA ALA A 36 0.83 -11.05 -9.65
C ALA A 36 1.58 -9.71 -9.76
N ALA A 37 1.21 -8.87 -10.73
CA ALA A 37 1.88 -7.60 -10.95
C ALA A 37 1.71 -6.69 -9.73
N ALA A 38 2.73 -5.91 -9.39
CA ALA A 38 2.59 -4.86 -8.38
C ALA A 38 1.60 -3.79 -8.86
N VAL A 39 0.78 -3.29 -7.94
CA VAL A 39 -0.26 -2.29 -8.19
C VAL A 39 -0.14 -1.16 -7.18
N LEU A 40 -0.21 0.08 -7.68
CA LEU A 40 -0.25 1.30 -6.88
C LEU A 40 -1.69 1.79 -6.75
N TYR A 41 -2.10 2.07 -5.53
CA TYR A 41 -3.36 2.73 -5.17
C TYR A 41 -3.02 4.12 -4.65
N SER A 42 -3.50 5.16 -5.33
CA SER A 42 -3.48 6.53 -4.83
C SER A 42 -4.89 6.88 -4.40
N ILE A 43 -5.03 7.27 -3.14
CA ILE A 43 -6.31 7.51 -2.49
C ILE A 43 -6.34 8.96 -2.04
N GLU A 44 -7.45 9.64 -2.26
CA GLU A 44 -7.73 10.94 -1.66
C GLU A 44 -9.04 10.86 -0.88
N LEU A 45 -9.02 11.36 0.35
CA LEU A 45 -10.20 11.54 1.16
C LEU A 45 -10.46 13.03 1.33
N ARG A 46 -11.67 13.47 0.98
CA ARG A 46 -12.09 14.87 1.10
C ARG A 46 -13.38 15.01 1.89
N ASN A 47 -13.53 16.13 2.60
CA ASN A 47 -14.77 16.48 3.27
C ASN A 47 -15.83 17.07 2.29
N ALA A 48 -16.98 17.49 2.81
CA ALA A 48 -18.07 18.07 2.02
C ALA A 48 -17.71 19.41 1.37
N SER A 49 -16.84 20.18 2.02
CA SER A 49 -16.32 21.46 1.52
C SER A 49 -15.28 21.27 0.41
N GLY A 50 -14.74 20.06 0.26
CA GLY A 50 -13.71 19.71 -0.72
C GLY A 50 -12.28 19.71 -0.16
N ASP A 51 -12.12 19.99 1.13
CA ASP A 51 -10.81 20.01 1.80
C ASP A 51 -10.22 18.60 1.83
N LEU A 52 -8.92 18.50 1.56
CA LEU A 52 -8.19 17.24 1.59
C LEU A 52 -7.90 16.84 3.03
N LEU A 53 -8.47 15.73 3.46
CA LEU A 53 -8.26 15.18 4.80
C LEU A 53 -7.07 14.22 4.83
N ALA A 54 -6.90 13.40 3.79
CA ALA A 54 -5.82 12.43 3.68
C ALA A 54 -5.55 12.08 2.21
N SER A 55 -4.28 11.80 1.89
CA SER A 55 -3.86 11.38 0.53
C SER A 55 -2.87 10.20 0.54
N PRO A 56 -3.19 9.04 1.13
CA PRO A 56 -2.24 7.94 1.23
C PRO A 56 -2.00 7.25 -0.12
N MET A 57 -0.82 6.64 -0.21
CA MET A 57 -0.44 5.78 -1.33
C MET A 57 -0.08 4.39 -0.83
N LEU A 58 -0.61 3.37 -1.49
CA LEU A 58 -0.42 1.98 -1.12
C LEU A 58 0.11 1.18 -2.30
N VAL A 59 1.11 0.36 -2.07
CA VAL A 59 1.58 -0.64 -3.03
C VAL A 59 1.07 -1.99 -2.59
N GLY A 60 0.41 -2.71 -3.49
CA GLY A 60 -0.05 -4.07 -3.29
C GLY A 60 0.25 -4.94 -4.50
N GLU A 61 -0.35 -6.13 -4.52
CA GLU A 61 -0.30 -7.05 -5.65
C GLU A 61 -1.67 -7.12 -6.34
N GLU A 62 -1.66 -7.34 -7.66
CA GLU A 62 -2.88 -7.46 -8.45
C GLU A 62 -3.77 -8.61 -7.92
N GLY A 63 -5.04 -8.28 -7.64
CA GLY A 63 -6.01 -9.25 -7.14
C GLY A 63 -5.82 -9.68 -5.68
N ARG A 64 -4.89 -9.07 -4.93
CA ARG A 64 -4.71 -9.31 -3.50
C ARG A 64 -5.27 -8.18 -2.65
N PRO A 65 -5.92 -8.50 -1.50
CA PRO A 65 -6.34 -7.49 -0.56
C PRO A 65 -5.17 -6.66 -0.02
N VAL A 66 -5.43 -5.38 0.26
CA VAL A 66 -4.49 -4.47 0.90
C VAL A 66 -5.16 -3.79 2.08
N HIS A 67 -4.40 -3.59 3.15
CA HIS A 67 -4.84 -2.91 4.35
C HIS A 67 -3.94 -1.71 4.64
N LEU A 68 -4.55 -0.60 5.03
CA LEU A 68 -3.90 0.59 5.53
C LEU A 68 -4.48 0.92 6.90
N ASN A 69 -3.60 1.18 7.86
CA ASN A 69 -3.93 1.87 9.10
C ASN A 69 -2.99 3.06 9.23
N MET A 70 -3.53 4.26 9.43
CA MET A 70 -2.78 5.50 9.39
C MET A 70 -3.34 6.50 10.42
N LEU A 71 -2.44 7.27 11.01
CA LEU A 71 -2.76 8.49 11.74
C LEU A 71 -2.20 9.65 10.93
N ALA A 72 -3.06 10.54 10.43
CA ALA A 72 -2.64 11.72 9.69
C ALA A 72 -2.61 12.93 10.63
N GLU A 73 -1.41 13.38 10.97
CA GLU A 73 -1.17 14.51 11.89
C GLU A 73 -1.05 15.87 11.17
N GLU A 74 -1.22 15.90 9.84
CA GLU A 74 -1.00 17.12 9.02
C GLU A 74 -2.05 18.22 9.23
N HIS A 75 -3.12 17.95 9.99
CA HIS A 75 -4.16 18.91 10.33
C HIS A 75 -4.27 19.12 11.84
N SER A 76 -4.90 20.23 12.25
CA SER A 76 -5.09 20.60 13.66
C SER A 76 -5.86 19.56 14.49
N ASP A 77 -6.52 18.61 13.83
CA ASP A 77 -7.17 17.46 14.44
C ASP A 77 -6.63 16.19 13.75
N PRO A 78 -5.88 15.33 14.47
CA PRO A 78 -5.27 14.15 13.87
C PRO A 78 -6.34 13.15 13.44
N LEU A 79 -6.31 12.77 12.16
CA LEU A 79 -7.27 11.84 11.57
C LEU A 79 -6.77 10.40 11.70
N GLN A 80 -7.47 9.57 12.47
CA GLN A 80 -7.19 8.13 12.51
C GLN A 80 -8.01 7.42 11.44
N MET A 81 -7.36 6.69 10.55
CA MET A 81 -7.98 6.07 9.39
C MET A 81 -7.56 4.61 9.22
N SER A 82 -8.53 3.75 8.96
CA SER A 82 -8.31 2.34 8.56
C SER A 82 -9.04 2.05 7.25
N LEU A 83 -8.34 1.50 6.26
CA LEU A 83 -8.87 1.21 4.93
C LEU A 83 -8.48 -0.21 4.51
N ASP A 84 -9.48 -1.03 4.25
CA ASP A 84 -9.35 -2.31 3.55
C ASP A 84 -9.74 -2.14 2.08
N LEU A 85 -8.94 -2.71 1.19
CA LEU A 85 -9.21 -2.84 -0.23
C LEU A 85 -9.21 -4.31 -0.63
N ASP A 86 -10.27 -4.78 -1.28
CA ASP A 86 -10.41 -6.15 -1.82
C ASP A 86 -10.59 -6.08 -3.35
N PRO A 87 -9.49 -6.02 -4.13
CA PRO A 87 -9.55 -5.94 -5.58
C PRO A 87 -9.88 -7.32 -6.19
N ARG A 88 -10.91 -7.35 -7.04
CA ARG A 88 -11.24 -8.52 -7.86
C ARG A 88 -11.13 -8.19 -9.33
N SER A 89 -10.30 -8.93 -10.05
CA SER A 89 -10.21 -8.79 -11.50
C SER A 89 -11.54 -9.16 -12.15
N GLN A 90 -12.04 -8.31 -13.06
CA GLN A 90 -13.18 -8.63 -13.92
C GLN A 90 -12.75 -8.97 -15.36
N GLY A 91 -11.45 -9.16 -15.58
CA GLY A 91 -10.87 -9.33 -16.92
C GLY A 91 -10.56 -8.00 -17.61
N GLY A 92 -9.55 -8.03 -18.49
CA GLY A 92 -9.04 -6.84 -19.16
C GLY A 92 -8.44 -5.82 -18.18
N ASP A 93 -8.78 -4.55 -18.37
CA ASP A 93 -8.26 -3.43 -17.55
C ASP A 93 -9.24 -2.97 -16.45
N ASN A 94 -10.26 -3.78 -16.14
CA ASN A 94 -11.29 -3.45 -15.17
C ASN A 94 -11.16 -4.28 -13.89
N ILE A 95 -11.35 -3.60 -12.77
CA ILE A 95 -11.26 -4.14 -11.41
C ILE A 95 -12.55 -3.79 -10.69
N CYS A 96 -13.13 -4.75 -9.98
CA CYS A 96 -14.12 -4.48 -8.96
C CYS A 96 -13.40 -4.37 -7.62
N LEU A 97 -13.33 -3.16 -7.09
CA LEU A 97 -12.66 -2.88 -5.83
C LEU A 97 -13.69 -2.85 -4.70
N GLY A 98 -13.68 -3.86 -3.83
CA GLY A 98 -14.33 -3.76 -2.53
C GLY A 98 -13.55 -2.80 -1.64
N TYR A 99 -14.24 -1.99 -0.85
CA TYR A 99 -13.61 -1.12 0.13
C TYR A 99 -14.33 -1.17 1.48
N ARG A 100 -13.59 -0.96 2.55
CA ARG A 100 -14.10 -0.67 3.89
C ARG A 100 -13.23 0.40 4.54
N LEU A 101 -13.78 1.57 4.81
CA LEU A 101 -13.10 2.72 5.40
C LEU A 101 -13.69 3.02 6.78
N SER A 102 -12.85 3.17 7.79
CA SER A 102 -13.23 3.64 9.13
C SER A 102 -12.36 4.85 9.49
N ILE A 103 -12.96 5.83 10.17
CA ILE A 103 -12.33 7.11 10.54
C ILE A 103 -12.67 7.40 12.00
N ASP A 104 -11.67 7.78 12.81
CA ASP A 104 -11.80 8.22 14.21
C ASP A 104 -12.70 7.32 15.07
N ASP A 105 -12.51 5.99 14.97
CA ASP A 105 -13.32 4.95 15.61
C ASP A 105 -14.84 5.00 15.29
N GLY A 106 -15.22 5.76 14.26
CA GLY A 106 -16.58 5.88 13.76
C GLY A 106 -17.07 4.67 12.95
N PHE A 107 -18.28 4.78 12.42
CA PHE A 107 -18.89 3.73 11.61
C PHE A 107 -18.10 3.48 10.32
N ALA A 108 -17.80 2.20 10.05
CA ALA A 108 -17.15 1.79 8.82
C ALA A 108 -18.08 1.99 7.61
N HIS A 109 -17.60 2.71 6.60
CA HIS A 109 -18.24 2.83 5.30
C HIS A 109 -17.70 1.74 4.36
N SER A 110 -18.57 0.91 3.81
CA SER A 110 -18.17 -0.15 2.88
C SER A 110 -18.96 -0.11 1.58
N GLY A 111 -18.37 -0.67 0.53
CA GLY A 111 -19.00 -0.73 -0.77
C GLY A 111 -18.13 -1.43 -1.82
N ARG A 112 -18.59 -1.39 -3.06
CA ARG A 112 -17.85 -1.87 -4.23
C ARG A 112 -17.87 -0.81 -5.31
N ILE A 113 -16.76 -0.68 -6.03
CA ILE A 113 -16.61 0.29 -7.11
C ILE A 113 -15.91 -0.36 -8.30
N GLY A 114 -16.43 -0.10 -9.50
CA GLY A 114 -15.78 -0.48 -10.75
C GLY A 114 -14.71 0.53 -11.11
N VAL A 115 -13.47 0.07 -11.23
CA VAL A 115 -12.28 0.89 -11.50
C VAL A 115 -11.63 0.38 -12.78
N SER A 116 -11.15 1.30 -13.60
CA SER A 116 -10.24 0.96 -14.70
C SER A 116 -8.86 1.50 -14.36
N TYR A 117 -7.80 0.77 -14.69
CA TYR A 117 -6.44 1.24 -14.44
C TYR A 117 -6.21 2.64 -15.05
N GLY A 118 -5.53 3.51 -14.29
CA GLY A 118 -5.20 4.89 -14.66
C GLY A 118 -6.35 5.89 -14.62
N LYS A 119 -7.60 5.46 -14.35
CA LYS A 119 -8.76 6.35 -14.27
C LYS A 119 -9.15 6.61 -12.82
N GLU A 120 -9.39 7.88 -12.52
CA GLU A 120 -9.93 8.26 -11.21
C GLU A 120 -11.39 7.83 -11.09
N ARG A 121 -11.73 7.33 -9.91
CA ARG A 121 -13.09 7.04 -9.50
C ARG A 121 -13.34 7.58 -8.10
N SER A 122 -14.53 8.12 -7.89
CA SER A 122 -14.92 8.66 -6.60
C SER A 122 -16.24 8.07 -6.13
N VAL A 123 -16.35 7.87 -4.82
CA VAL A 123 -17.60 7.49 -4.13
C VAL A 123 -17.88 8.47 -3.01
N ARG A 124 -19.16 8.74 -2.79
CA ARG A 124 -19.61 9.50 -1.63
C ARG A 124 -19.82 8.53 -0.47
N LEU A 125 -19.26 8.88 0.68
CA LEU A 125 -19.38 8.12 1.92
C LEU A 125 -20.29 8.90 2.86
N GLY A 126 -21.54 8.45 2.99
CA GLY A 126 -22.57 9.20 3.71
C GLY A 126 -22.83 10.58 3.08
N ARG A 127 -22.97 11.60 3.94
CA ARG A 127 -23.28 12.98 3.52
C ARG A 127 -22.06 13.88 3.39
N SER A 128 -20.96 13.55 4.05
CA SER A 128 -19.88 14.50 4.34
C SER A 128 -18.52 14.13 3.76
N LEU A 129 -18.36 12.92 3.22
CA LEU A 129 -17.05 12.43 2.79
C LEU A 129 -17.09 11.97 1.34
N ARG A 130 -15.95 12.18 0.66
CA ARG A 130 -15.69 11.66 -0.68
C ARG A 130 -14.36 10.94 -0.69
N LEU A 131 -14.40 9.69 -1.11
CA LEU A 131 -13.22 8.87 -1.38
C LEU A 131 -12.97 8.88 -2.89
N SER A 132 -11.85 9.41 -3.32
CA SER A 132 -11.33 9.29 -4.69
C SER A 132 -10.18 8.30 -4.71
N LEU A 133 -10.08 7.52 -5.78
CA LEU A 133 -9.00 6.56 -5.96
C LEU A 133 -8.59 6.44 -7.43
N VAL A 134 -7.29 6.22 -7.63
CA VAL A 134 -6.67 5.84 -8.90
C VAL A 134 -5.84 4.60 -8.66
N VAL A 135 -5.97 3.62 -9.54
CA VAL A 135 -5.21 2.35 -9.47
C VAL A 135 -4.34 2.23 -10.70
N ALA A 136 -3.06 1.88 -10.55
CA ALA A 136 -2.13 1.72 -11.67
C ALA A 136 -1.23 0.50 -11.48
N ARG A 137 -1.07 -0.33 -12.53
CA ARG A 137 -0.08 -1.41 -12.53
C ARG A 137 1.33 -0.84 -12.64
N ALA A 138 2.27 -1.41 -11.88
CA ALA A 138 3.68 -1.08 -12.00
C ALA A 138 4.16 -1.21 -13.45
N HIS A 139 5.09 -0.34 -13.85
CA HIS A 139 5.65 -0.27 -15.20
C HIS A 139 4.64 0.06 -16.33
N SER A 140 3.43 0.51 -15.98
CA SER A 140 2.48 1.06 -16.95
C SER A 140 2.66 2.57 -17.14
N LYS A 141 2.24 3.09 -18.29
CA LYS A 141 2.21 4.54 -18.55
C LYS A 141 1.38 5.31 -17.53
N ASP A 142 0.34 4.69 -17.00
CA ASP A 142 -0.53 5.31 -16.00
C ASP A 142 0.14 5.39 -14.63
N PHE A 143 0.98 4.41 -14.29
CA PHE A 143 1.81 4.45 -13.09
C PHE A 143 2.82 5.60 -13.16
N ASP A 144 3.54 5.73 -14.28
CA ASP A 144 4.48 6.83 -14.47
C ASP A 144 3.78 8.19 -14.40
N ARG A 145 2.59 8.31 -15.02
CA ARG A 145 1.77 9.54 -14.97
C ARG A 145 1.33 9.86 -13.54
N LEU A 146 0.92 8.86 -12.78
CA LEU A 146 0.51 9.02 -11.38
C LEU A 146 1.69 9.53 -10.54
N LEU A 147 2.87 8.90 -10.66
CA LEU A 147 4.07 9.36 -9.98
C LEU A 147 4.50 10.78 -10.39
N GLN A 148 4.35 11.14 -11.66
CA GLN A 148 4.66 12.50 -12.13
C GLN A 148 3.71 13.55 -11.55
N ARG A 149 2.41 13.24 -11.42
CA ARG A 149 1.45 14.15 -10.78
C ARG A 149 1.83 14.45 -9.35
N LEU A 150 2.24 13.43 -8.61
CA LEU A 150 2.62 13.55 -7.20
C LEU A 150 3.91 14.35 -6.98
N ARG A 151 4.82 14.34 -7.95
CA ARG A 151 6.05 15.14 -7.91
C ARG A 151 5.83 16.63 -8.16
N ARG A 152 4.66 17.02 -8.68
CA ARG A 152 4.32 18.42 -8.89
C ARG A 152 3.48 18.89 -7.71
N PRO A 153 3.99 19.74 -6.81
CA PRO A 153 3.14 20.34 -5.80
C PRO A 153 1.99 21.08 -6.51
N ALA A 154 0.78 20.99 -5.95
CA ALA A 154 -0.34 21.79 -6.41
C ALA A 154 0.07 23.27 -6.33
N ALA A 155 0.02 23.96 -7.47
CA ALA A 155 0.31 25.38 -7.57
C ALA A 155 -0.84 26.23 -7.03
#